data_AF-A0A0N4Y3S1-F1
#
_entry.id   AF-A0A0N4Y3S1-F1
#
_cell.length_a   1.000
_cell.length_b   1.000
_cell.length_c   1.000
_cell.angle_alpha   90.00
_cell.angle_beta   90.00
_cell.angle_gamma   90.00
#
_symmetry.space_group_name_H-M   'P 1'
#
loop_
_entity.id
_entity.type
_entity.pdbx_description
1 polymer ?
#
loop_
_entity_poly.entity_id
_entity_poly.type
_entity_poly.pdbx_seq_one_letter_code
_entity_poly.pdbx_strand_id
1 'polypeptide(L)'
;FHFQFPPERQEDRVKLDTEVSIEDNFDYQAVLGLLSDVECKSLRSAFPVAHSDQLVEELEKRVRRLWPSAKYEDRSCSREWRKPSCLRPLVLSIDIDDCSEWLGEVHSGCAVVFCT
;
A
#
# COMPACT_ATOMS: atom_id res chain seq x y z
N PHE A 1 -22.67 -39.89 -4.81
CA PHE A 1 -22.88 -38.93 -3.69
C PHE A 1 -23.56 -37.69 -4.24
N HIS A 2 -24.83 -37.46 -3.93
CA HIS A 2 -25.54 -36.24 -4.31
C HIS A 2 -25.39 -35.22 -3.17
N PHE A 3 -24.66 -34.14 -3.41
CA PHE A 3 -24.70 -32.96 -2.55
C PHE A 3 -25.88 -32.10 -3.01
N GLN A 4 -27.03 -32.25 -2.36
CA GLN A 4 -28.12 -31.30 -2.49
C GLN A 4 -28.17 -30.50 -1.20
N PHE A 5 -27.84 -29.21 -1.31
CA PHE A 5 -28.00 -28.30 -0.17
C PHE A 5 -29.47 -28.31 0.26
N PRO A 6 -29.75 -28.34 1.58
CA PRO A 6 -31.11 -28.25 2.06
C PRO A 6 -31.73 -26.93 1.58
N PRO A 7 -33.04 -26.90 1.34
CA PRO A 7 -33.73 -25.67 0.98
C PRO A 7 -33.50 -24.61 2.05
N GLU A 8 -33.20 -23.38 1.59
CA GLU A 8 -33.05 -22.18 2.43
C GLU A 8 -34.20 -22.10 3.43
N ARG A 9 -33.88 -21.95 4.72
CA ARG A 9 -34.91 -21.84 5.76
C ARG A 9 -35.44 -20.41 5.77
N GLN A 10 -36.70 -20.25 6.11
CA GLN A 10 -37.35 -18.93 6.19
C GLN A 10 -36.64 -18.00 7.21
N GLU A 11 -35.95 -18.60 8.19
CA GLU A 11 -35.13 -17.96 9.22
C GLU A 11 -33.84 -17.33 8.65
N ASP A 12 -33.30 -17.85 7.53
CA ASP A 12 -32.11 -17.30 6.87
C ASP A 12 -32.41 -15.97 6.14
N ARG A 13 -33.69 -15.64 5.96
CA ARG A 13 -34.15 -14.40 5.31
C ARG A 13 -34.24 -13.22 6.26
N VAL A 14 -33.99 -13.43 7.54
CA VAL A 14 -33.95 -12.35 8.52
C VAL A 14 -32.69 -11.53 8.23
N LYS A 15 -32.88 -10.28 7.79
CA LYS A 15 -31.77 -9.34 7.64
C LYS A 15 -31.02 -9.29 8.96
N LEU A 16 -29.71 -9.49 8.89
CA LEU A 16 -28.81 -9.25 10.00
C LEU A 16 -28.80 -7.73 10.25
N ASP A 17 -29.75 -7.25 11.04
CA ASP A 17 -29.90 -5.83 11.38
C ASP A 17 -29.03 -5.53 12.59
N THR A 18 -27.71 -5.57 12.37
CA THR A 18 -26.71 -5.28 13.39
C THR A 18 -25.90 -4.09 12.90
N GLU A 19 -26.25 -2.89 13.40
CA GLU A 19 -25.38 -1.73 13.28
C GLU A 19 -24.15 -1.96 14.18
N VAL A 20 -23.09 -2.53 13.60
CA VAL A 20 -21.79 -2.60 14.24
C VAL A 20 -21.12 -1.24 14.01
N SER A 21 -21.15 -0.38 15.02
CA SER A 21 -20.37 0.86 15.01
C SER A 21 -18.89 0.49 15.16
N ILE A 22 -18.19 0.41 14.03
CA ILE A 22 -16.73 0.24 14.01
C ILE A 22 -16.13 1.61 14.31
N GLU A 23 -15.56 1.78 15.50
CA GLU A 23 -14.70 2.94 15.80
C GLU A 23 -13.40 2.80 15.03
N ASP A 24 -13.36 3.42 13.85
CA ASP A 24 -12.18 3.47 13.01
C ASP A 24 -11.23 4.57 13.49
N ASN A 25 -10.28 4.18 14.33
CA ASN A 25 -9.22 5.07 14.84
C ASN A 25 -8.01 5.13 13.89
N PHE A 26 -8.13 4.67 12.65
CA PHE A 26 -7.03 4.68 11.70
C PHE A 26 -6.81 6.09 11.12
N ASP A 27 -5.56 6.56 11.19
CA ASP A 27 -5.19 7.87 10.69
C ASP A 27 -4.98 7.84 9.17
N TYR A 28 -6.07 8.02 8.43
CA TYR A 28 -6.04 8.10 6.97
C TYR A 28 -5.22 9.29 6.44
N GLN A 29 -5.04 10.34 7.23
CA GLN A 29 -4.22 11.49 6.83
C GLN A 29 -2.74 11.14 6.87
N ALA A 30 -2.30 10.30 7.81
CA ALA A 30 -0.93 9.79 7.86
C ALA A 30 -0.57 8.97 6.61
N VAL A 31 -1.56 8.32 5.97
CA VAL A 31 -1.36 7.57 4.71
C VAL A 31 -1.14 8.52 3.53
N LEU A 32 -1.94 9.58 3.43
CA LEU A 32 -1.86 10.58 2.35
C LEU A 32 -0.59 11.42 2.40
N GLY A 33 0.02 11.56 3.58
CA GLY A 33 1.22 12.39 3.81
C GLY A 33 2.51 11.60 4.03
N LEU A 34 2.61 10.35 3.57
CA LEU A 34 3.83 9.53 3.76
C LEU A 34 5.05 10.17 3.10
N LEU A 35 4.84 10.79 1.93
CA LEU A 35 5.86 11.49 1.17
C LEU A 35 5.39 12.88 0.78
N SER A 36 6.30 13.85 0.84
CA SER A 36 6.15 15.15 0.20
C SER A 36 6.64 15.14 -1.24
N ASP A 37 6.17 16.08 -2.05
CA ASP A 37 6.59 16.25 -3.45
C ASP A 37 8.12 16.34 -3.61
N VAL A 38 8.79 16.99 -2.65
CA VAL A 38 10.26 17.14 -2.63
C VAL A 38 10.93 15.79 -2.38
N GLU A 39 10.37 14.96 -1.50
CA GLU A 39 10.88 13.62 -1.20
C GLU A 39 10.67 12.69 -2.40
N CYS A 40 9.49 12.70 -3.05
CA CYS A 40 9.24 11.97 -4.29
C CYS A 40 10.22 12.36 -5.41
N LYS A 41 10.43 13.67 -5.61
CA LYS A 41 11.39 14.16 -6.60
C LYS A 41 12.81 13.67 -6.32
N SER A 42 13.19 13.62 -5.04
CA SER A 42 14.51 13.14 -4.61
C SER A 42 14.66 11.63 -4.83
N LEU A 43 13.63 10.84 -4.51
CA LEU A 43 13.58 9.39 -4.72
C LEU A 43 13.60 9.01 -6.21
N ARG A 44 12.94 9.80 -7.05
CA ARG A 44 12.90 9.59 -8.50
C ARG A 44 14.22 9.91 -9.20
N SER A 45 15.11 10.68 -8.57
CA SER A 45 16.38 11.06 -9.18
C SER A 45 17.22 9.84 -9.58
N ALA A 46 17.59 9.77 -10.86
CA ALA A 46 18.49 8.72 -11.37
C ALA A 46 19.92 8.87 -10.84
N PHE A 47 20.29 10.05 -10.35
CA PHE A 47 21.57 10.28 -9.72
C PHE A 47 21.45 10.04 -8.22
N PRO A 48 22.36 9.23 -7.63
CA PRO A 48 22.38 9.01 -6.19
C PRO A 48 22.61 10.35 -5.50
N VAL A 49 21.53 10.90 -4.95
CA VAL A 49 21.61 12.07 -4.08
C VAL A 49 22.26 11.58 -2.79
N ALA A 50 23.21 12.34 -2.22
CA ALA A 50 23.97 11.94 -1.02
C ALA A 50 23.11 11.58 0.22
N HIS A 51 21.79 11.76 0.15
CA HIS A 51 20.82 11.53 1.20
C HIS A 51 19.66 10.60 0.78
N SER A 52 19.75 9.92 -0.37
CA SER A 52 18.67 9.03 -0.83
C SER A 52 18.39 7.90 0.14
N ASP A 53 19.45 7.33 0.73
CA ASP A 53 19.34 6.17 1.61
C ASP A 53 18.77 6.56 2.97
N GLN A 54 19.16 7.74 3.48
CA GLN A 54 18.57 8.32 4.69
C GLN A 54 17.08 8.58 4.51
N LEU A 55 16.68 9.06 3.33
CA LEU A 55 15.29 9.34 3.03
C LEU A 55 14.46 8.05 2.93
N VAL A 56 15.02 6.98 2.34
CA VAL A 56 14.39 5.65 2.35
C VAL A 56 14.25 5.12 3.77
N GLU A 57 15.26 5.28 4.63
CA GLU A 57 15.21 4.85 6.03
C GLU A 57 14.12 5.59 6.82
N GLU A 58 14.01 6.91 6.64
CA GLU A 58 12.97 7.72 7.28
C GLU A 58 11.58 7.37 6.73
N LEU A 59 11.45 7.12 5.43
CA LEU A 59 10.21 6.64 4.83
C LEU A 59 9.82 5.29 5.42
N GLU A 60 10.75 4.35 5.54
CA GLU A 60 10.50 3.04 6.15
C GLU A 60 10.04 3.19 7.61
N LYS A 61 10.63 4.11 8.38
CA LYS A 61 10.16 4.41 9.75
C LYS A 61 8.73 4.94 9.76
N ARG A 62 8.35 5.81 8.81
CA ARG A 62 6.97 6.31 8.69
C ARG A 62 6.00 5.20 8.32
N VAL A 63 6.34 4.39 7.31
CA VAL A 63 5.54 3.23 6.87
C VAL A 63 5.37 2.23 8.01
N ARG A 64 6.43 1.96 8.80
CA ARG A 64 6.37 1.04 9.94
C ARG A 64 5.44 1.48 11.08
N ARG A 65 5.12 2.77 11.20
CA ARG A 65 4.12 3.24 12.17
C ARG A 65 2.72 2.75 11.82
N LEU A 66 2.46 2.56 10.52
CA LEU A 66 1.18 2.08 10.00
C LEU A 66 1.22 0.56 9.76
N TRP A 67 2.34 0.03 9.27
CA TRP A 67 2.58 -1.40 9.02
C TRP A 67 3.86 -1.89 9.72
N PRO A 68 3.78 -2.37 10.98
CA PRO A 68 4.96 -2.67 11.78
C PRO A 68 5.95 -3.69 11.18
N SER A 69 5.50 -4.61 10.32
CA SER A 69 6.36 -5.59 9.66
C SER A 69 6.94 -5.13 8.33
N ALA A 70 6.60 -3.93 7.86
CA ALA A 70 7.04 -3.41 6.57
C ALA A 70 8.56 -3.24 6.52
N LYS A 71 9.15 -3.73 5.43
CA LYS A 71 10.57 -3.59 5.09
C LYS A 71 10.74 -3.06 3.69
N TYR A 72 11.70 -2.16 3.51
CA TYR A 72 12.06 -1.68 2.19
C TYR A 72 12.58 -2.85 1.33
N GLU A 73 12.09 -2.94 0.09
CA GLU A 73 12.48 -3.97 -0.88
C GLU A 73 13.22 -3.34 -2.07
N ASP A 74 12.55 -2.43 -2.79
CA ASP A 74 13.11 -1.82 -4.00
C ASP A 74 12.53 -0.43 -4.26
N ARG A 75 13.27 0.36 -5.03
CA ARG A 75 12.83 1.61 -5.63
C ARG A 75 13.28 1.64 -7.07
N SER A 76 12.34 1.82 -7.97
CA SER A 76 12.67 1.81 -9.40
C SER A 76 11.65 2.58 -10.24
N CYS A 77 12.10 3.05 -11.39
CA CYS A 77 11.30 3.74 -12.39
C CYS A 77 11.30 2.93 -13.68
N SER A 78 10.14 2.41 -14.09
CA SER A 78 10.00 1.69 -15.35
C SER A 78 8.66 1.97 -16.00
N ARG A 79 8.60 1.96 -17.33
CA ARG A 79 7.33 2.04 -18.06
C ARG A 79 6.66 0.67 -18.21
N GLU A 80 7.38 -0.40 -17.89
CA GLU A 80 6.85 -1.76 -17.97
C GLU A 80 6.03 -2.10 -16.74
N TRP A 81 4.94 -2.84 -16.95
CA TRP A 81 4.13 -3.39 -15.88
C TRP A 81 4.91 -4.47 -15.13
N ARG A 82 4.94 -4.35 -13.81
CA ARG A 82 5.70 -5.24 -12.94
C ARG A 82 4.92 -5.55 -11.67
N LYS A 83 5.29 -6.67 -11.06
CA LYS A 83 4.74 -7.13 -9.78
C LYS A 83 5.89 -7.35 -8.78
N PRO A 84 5.78 -6.89 -7.53
CA PRO A 84 6.71 -7.22 -6.46
C PRO A 84 6.80 -8.74 -6.24
N SER A 85 7.97 -9.20 -5.78
CA SER A 85 8.25 -10.60 -5.47
C SER A 85 7.50 -11.11 -4.24
N CYS A 86 7.11 -10.22 -3.33
CA CYS A 86 6.53 -10.56 -2.03
C CYS A 86 5.01 -10.71 -2.06
N LEU A 87 4.49 -11.43 -1.05
CA LEU A 87 3.09 -11.85 -0.95
C LEU A 87 2.15 -10.70 -0.57
N ARG A 88 2.66 -9.70 0.16
CA ARG A 88 1.93 -8.51 0.61
C ARG A 88 2.78 -7.27 0.36
N PRO A 89 2.78 -6.76 -0.88
CA PRO A 89 3.51 -5.55 -1.20
C PRO A 89 2.71 -4.31 -0.78
N LEU A 90 3.43 -3.31 -0.26
CA LEU A 90 2.96 -1.94 -0.13
C LEU A 90 3.71 -1.13 -1.20
N VAL A 91 2.99 -0.68 -2.22
CA VAL A 91 3.58 0.03 -3.36
C VAL A 91 3.16 1.49 -3.28
N LEU A 92 4.14 2.37 -3.11
CA LEU A 92 3.94 3.81 -3.09
C LEU A 92 4.45 4.41 -4.40
N SER A 93 3.61 5.20 -5.07
CA SER A 93 4.07 5.98 -6.21
C SER A 93 4.99 7.11 -5.76
N ILE A 94 6.03 7.32 -6.55
CA ILE A 94 6.92 8.48 -6.49
C ILE A 94 7.00 9.16 -7.86
N ASP A 95 6.00 8.93 -8.73
CA ASP A 95 5.88 9.65 -9.98
C ASP A 95 5.43 11.09 -9.76
N ILE A 96 5.49 11.89 -10.82
CA ILE A 96 5.23 13.33 -10.74
C ILE A 96 3.74 13.66 -10.58
N ASP A 97 2.87 12.79 -11.10
CA ASP A 97 1.43 13.04 -11.18
C ASP A 97 0.65 12.48 -9.98
N ASP A 98 1.22 11.49 -9.28
CA ASP A 98 0.56 10.69 -8.24
C ASP A 98 1.48 10.41 -7.04
N CYS A 99 2.39 11.33 -6.70
CA CYS A 99 3.31 11.18 -5.56
C CYS A 99 2.57 10.80 -4.27
N SER A 100 3.11 9.82 -3.55
CA SER A 100 2.56 9.27 -2.31
C SER A 100 1.25 8.48 -2.47
N GLU A 101 0.75 8.28 -3.69
CA GLU A 101 -0.42 7.44 -3.92
C GLU A 101 -0.09 5.95 -3.77
N TRP A 102 -1.11 5.20 -3.37
CA TRP A 102 -1.04 3.76 -3.19
C TRP A 102 -1.33 3.08 -4.51
N LEU A 103 -0.34 2.35 -5.01
CA LEU A 103 -0.48 1.57 -6.23
C LEU A 103 -0.89 0.13 -5.90
N GLY A 104 -1.53 -0.52 -6.88
CA GLY A 104 -1.86 -1.93 -6.79
C GLY A 104 -0.63 -2.84 -6.87
N GLU A 105 -0.85 -4.14 -6.64
CA GLU A 105 0.22 -5.15 -6.76
C GLU A 105 0.91 -5.15 -8.12
N VAL A 106 0.20 -4.77 -9.19
CA VAL A 106 0.74 -4.61 -10.53
C VAL A 106 0.78 -3.12 -10.84
N HIS A 107 1.98 -2.60 -11.11
CA HIS A 107 2.19 -1.17 -11.30
C HIS A 107 3.23 -0.89 -12.38
N SER A 108 3.25 0.35 -12.86
CA SER A 108 4.29 0.94 -13.71
C SER A 108 4.63 2.33 -13.18
N GLY A 109 5.56 3.03 -13.81
CA GLY A 109 6.03 4.34 -13.37
C GLY A 109 7.16 4.24 -12.34
N CYS A 110 7.34 5.32 -11.58
CA CYS A 110 8.28 5.37 -10.48
C CYS A 110 7.60 4.97 -9.18
N ALA A 111 8.11 3.94 -8.50
CA ALA A 111 7.54 3.45 -7.25
C ALA A 111 8.61 3.03 -6.24
N VAL A 112 8.25 3.11 -4.96
CA VAL A 112 8.94 2.49 -3.83
C VAL A 112 8.10 1.34 -3.32
N VAL A 113 8.74 0.19 -3.10
CA VAL A 113 8.09 -1.04 -2.67
C VAL A 113 8.57 -1.40 -1.27
N PHE A 114 7.61 -1.68 -0.40
CA PHE A 114 7.82 -2.33 0.89
C PHE A 114 7.14 -3.69 0.91
N CYS A 115 7.67 -4.62 1.70
CA CYS A 115 7.09 -5.95 1.88
C CYS A 115 6.81 -6.20 3.37
N THR A 116 5.68 -6.85 3.67
CA THR A 116 5.23 -7.16 5.04
C THR A 116 5.14 -8.66 5.31
#